data_AF-A0A1B2DVE4-F1
#
_entry.id   AF-A0A1B2DVE4-F1
#
_cell.length_a   1.000
_cell.length_b   1.000
_cell.length_c   1.000
_cell.angle_alpha   90.00
_cell.angle_beta   90.00
_cell.angle_gamma   90.00
#
_symmetry.space_group_name_H-M   'P 1'
#
loop_
_entity.id
_entity.type
_entity.pdbx_description
1 polymer ?
#
loop_
_entity_poly.entity_id
_entity_poly.type
_entity_poly.pdbx_seq_one_letter_code
_entity_poly.pdbx_strand_id
1 'polypeptide(L)'
;MESGPMKGLAIHPSHRKLAEITFLNLDKKGNLIIDELTLRVLAPYLMQNLEIIRTLDELSNLSMVAYTAGQMDWLHDICGAIDYIQDEGFLKKGVSTCRNQMNP
;
A
#
# COMPACT_ATOMS: atom_id res chain seq x y z
N MET A 1 -31.18 12.37 8.49
CA MET A 1 -30.17 11.43 7.97
C MET A 1 -29.04 12.27 7.42
N GLU A 2 -28.06 12.58 8.26
CA GLU A 2 -26.89 13.35 7.82
C GLU A 2 -26.03 12.42 6.95
N SER A 3 -25.87 12.79 5.69
CA SER A 3 -24.87 12.21 4.81
C SER A 3 -23.50 12.53 5.41
N GLY A 4 -22.89 11.55 6.06
CA GLY A 4 -21.51 11.64 6.53
C GLY A 4 -20.57 12.06 5.40
N PRO A 5 -19.44 12.70 5.71
CA PRO A 5 -18.53 13.19 4.68
C PRO A 5 -18.16 12.03 3.76
N MET A 6 -18.43 12.18 2.46
CA MET A 6 -17.87 11.27 1.46
C MET A 6 -16.36 11.32 1.66
N LYS A 7 -15.78 10.27 2.26
CA LYS A 7 -14.36 10.08 2.40
C LYS A 7 -13.84 10.07 0.96
N GLY A 8 -13.29 11.20 0.51
CA GLY A 8 -12.73 11.31 -0.84
C GLY A 8 -11.74 10.17 -1.04
N LEU A 9 -11.68 9.60 -2.24
CA LEU A 9 -10.82 8.45 -2.55
C LEU A 9 -9.37 8.78 -2.19
N ALA A 10 -8.97 8.45 -0.97
CA ALA A 10 -7.63 8.61 -0.47
C ALA A 10 -6.80 7.51 -1.14
N ILE A 11 -6.22 7.84 -2.30
CA ILE A 11 -5.32 6.93 -2.99
C ILE A 11 -4.03 6.85 -2.19
N HIS A 12 -3.72 5.67 -1.65
CA HIS A 12 -2.50 5.42 -0.89
C HIS A 12 -1.24 5.89 -1.66
N PRO A 13 -0.24 6.53 -1.01
CA PRO A 13 0.93 7.10 -1.68
C PRO A 13 1.70 6.12 -2.58
N SER A 14 1.75 4.84 -2.20
CA SER A 14 2.37 3.78 -3.01
C SER A 14 1.73 3.65 -4.40
N HIS A 15 0.40 3.64 -4.48
CA HIS A 15 -0.32 3.58 -5.76
C HIS A 15 -0.09 4.83 -6.60
N ARG A 16 -0.02 6.01 -5.98
CA ARG A 16 0.33 7.25 -6.69
C ARG A 16 1.72 7.15 -7.31
N LYS A 17 2.68 6.61 -6.55
CA LYS A 17 4.06 6.48 -7.03
C LYS A 17 4.21 5.41 -8.11
N LEU A 18 3.49 4.30 -7.99
CA LEU A 18 3.39 3.29 -9.04
C LEU A 18 2.84 3.91 -10.34
N ALA A 19 1.74 4.66 -10.26
CA ALA A 19 1.15 5.32 -11.42
C ALA A 19 2.10 6.33 -12.08
N GLU A 20 2.82 7.13 -11.27
CA GLU A 20 3.82 8.07 -11.74
C GLU A 20 4.98 7.36 -12.47
N ILE A 21 5.55 6.31 -11.86
CA ILE A 21 6.64 5.54 -12.46
C ILE A 21 6.16 4.90 -13.76
N THR A 22 4.97 4.30 -13.79
CA THR A 22 4.39 3.73 -15.01
C THR A 22 4.28 4.80 -16.09
N PHE A 23 3.66 5.95 -15.80
CA PHE A 23 3.46 7.03 -16.78
C PHE A 23 4.77 7.51 -17.40
N LEU A 24 5.82 7.70 -16.59
CA LEU A 24 7.13 8.16 -17.07
C LEU A 24 7.87 7.12 -17.93
N ASN A 25 7.47 5.85 -17.86
CA ASN A 25 8.14 4.73 -18.52
C ASN A 25 7.28 4.10 -19.63
N LEU A 26 6.20 4.75 -20.06
CA LEU A 26 5.42 4.31 -21.21
C LEU A 26 6.00 4.86 -22.51
N ASP A 27 6.13 4.00 -23.52
CA ASP A 27 6.40 4.45 -24.89
C ASP A 27 5.11 4.97 -25.57
N LYS A 28 5.25 5.49 -26.80
CA LYS A 28 4.12 6.01 -27.59
C LYS A 28 3.07 4.94 -27.96
N LYS A 29 3.39 3.66 -27.79
CA LYS A 29 2.52 2.52 -28.06
C LYS A 29 1.89 1.96 -26.77
N GLY A 30 2.22 2.52 -25.61
CA GLY A 30 1.74 2.05 -24.32
C GLY A 30 2.53 0.85 -23.75
N ASN A 31 3.71 0.54 -24.29
CA ASN A 31 4.57 -0.47 -23.70
C ASN A 31 5.33 0.14 -22.51
N LEU A 32 5.39 -0.62 -21.42
CA LEU A 32 6.16 -0.26 -20.25
C LEU A 32 7.64 -0.60 -20.50
N ILE A 33 8.47 0.41 -20.68
CA ILE A 33 9.92 0.30 -20.94
C ILE A 33 10.65 0.61 -19.64
N ILE A 34 11.21 -0.41 -18.99
CA ILE A 34 11.87 -0.28 -17.68
C ILE A 34 13.33 -0.69 -17.81
N ASP A 35 14.23 0.22 -17.46
CA ASP A 35 15.65 -0.07 -17.24
C ASP A 35 15.91 -0.61 -15.81
N GLU A 36 17.13 -1.07 -15.56
CA GLU A 36 17.51 -1.66 -14.27
C GLU A 36 17.39 -0.68 -13.08
N LEU A 37 17.73 0.59 -13.28
CA LEU A 37 17.64 1.62 -12.23
C LEU A 37 16.17 1.87 -11.88
N THR A 38 15.33 2.03 -12.90
CA THR A 38 13.88 2.18 -12.75
C THR A 38 13.27 0.97 -12.06
N LEU A 39 13.71 -0.26 -12.40
CA LEU A 39 13.25 -1.47 -11.73
C LEU A 39 13.60 -1.49 -10.24
N ARG A 40 14.81 -1.08 -9.86
CA ARG A 40 15.23 -0.98 -8.45
C ARG A 40 14.39 0.02 -7.66
N VAL A 41 13.92 1.10 -8.30
CA VAL A 41 13.01 2.08 -7.69
C VAL A 41 11.59 1.53 -7.62
N LEU A 42 11.12 0.82 -8.65
CA LEU A 42 9.78 0.29 -8.75
C LEU A 42 9.51 -0.89 -7.79
N ALA A 43 10.49 -1.79 -7.63
CA ALA A 43 10.32 -3.02 -6.86
C ALA A 43 9.86 -2.80 -5.40
N PRO A 44 10.41 -1.84 -4.63
CA PRO A 44 9.90 -1.52 -3.29
C PRO A 44 8.42 -1.12 -3.27
N TYR A 45 7.95 -0.36 -4.26
CA TYR A 45 6.54 0.03 -4.34
C TYR A 45 5.64 -1.14 -4.71
N LEU A 46 6.10 -2.04 -5.58
CA LEU A 46 5.36 -3.28 -5.89
C LEU A 46 5.26 -4.20 -4.66
N MET A 47 6.34 -4.34 -3.89
CA MET A 47 6.31 -5.11 -2.64
C MET A 47 5.38 -4.47 -1.61
N GLN A 48 5.43 -3.15 -1.47
CA GLN A 48 4.54 -2.42 -0.57
C GLN A 48 3.07 -2.56 -0.99
N ASN A 49 2.79 -2.49 -2.29
CA ASN A 49 1.46 -2.72 -2.84
C ASN A 49 0.95 -4.13 -2.52
N LEU A 50 1.79 -5.14 -2.67
CA LEU A 50 1.45 -6.52 -2.29
C LEU A 50 1.10 -6.61 -0.80
N GLU A 51 1.93 -6.02 0.06
CA GLU A 51 1.72 -6.07 1.51
C GLU A 51 0.41 -5.39 1.91
N ILE A 52 0.14 -4.19 1.38
CA ILE A 52 -1.10 -3.45 1.63
C ILE A 52 -2.32 -4.32 1.27
N ILE A 53 -2.33 -4.91 0.08
CA ILE A 53 -3.47 -5.74 -0.36
C ILE A 53 -3.66 -6.95 0.55
N ARG A 54 -2.57 -7.65 0.90
CA ARG A 54 -2.64 -8.82 1.79
C ARG A 54 -3.21 -8.45 3.16
N THR A 55 -2.69 -7.40 3.77
CA THR A 55 -3.16 -6.97 5.09
C THR A 55 -4.62 -6.49 5.05
N LEU A 56 -5.02 -5.75 4.00
CA LEU A 56 -6.40 -5.31 3.84
C LEU A 56 -7.36 -6.49 3.65
N ASP A 57 -6.98 -7.51 2.87
CA ASP A 57 -7.78 -8.72 2.69
C ASP A 57 -7.93 -9.49 4.01
N GLU A 58 -6.85 -9.63 4.78
CA GLU A 58 -6.85 -10.27 6.10
C GLU A 58 -7.77 -9.54 7.09
N LEU A 59 -7.63 -8.22 7.20
CA LEU A 59 -8.46 -7.40 8.08
C LEU A 59 -9.92 -7.38 7.63
N SER A 60 -10.19 -7.35 6.33
CA SER A 60 -11.56 -7.41 5.80
C SER A 60 -12.23 -8.72 6.18
N ASN A 61 -11.53 -9.85 6.03
CA ASN A 61 -12.03 -11.15 6.48
C ASN A 61 -12.25 -11.18 8.00
N LEU A 62 -11.31 -10.64 8.78
CA LEU A 62 -11.42 -10.58 10.23
C LEU A 62 -12.60 -9.72 10.70
N SER A 63 -12.86 -8.61 10.00
CA SER A 63 -14.00 -7.73 10.28
C SER A 63 -15.32 -8.49 10.13
N MET A 64 -15.45 -9.35 9.12
CA MET A 64 -16.64 -10.18 8.92
C MET A 64 -16.80 -11.21 10.03
N VAL A 65 -15.71 -11.81 10.50
CA VAL A 65 -15.73 -12.72 11.66
C VAL A 65 -16.16 -11.98 12.93
N ALA A 66 -15.60 -10.81 13.21
CA ALA A 66 -15.96 -10.00 14.38
C ALA A 66 -17.44 -9.57 14.35
N TYR A 67 -17.92 -9.10 13.20
CA TYR A 67 -19.31 -8.72 12.98
C TYR A 67 -20.26 -9.89 13.22
N THR A 68 -20.00 -11.04 12.60
CA THR A 68 -20.86 -12.23 12.74
C THR A 68 -20.86 -12.82 14.15
N ALA A 69 -19.78 -12.63 14.91
CA ALA A 69 -19.68 -13.00 16.32
C ALA A 69 -20.29 -11.95 17.29
N GLY A 70 -20.77 -10.82 16.78
CA GLY A 70 -21.33 -9.72 17.60
C GLY A 70 -20.27 -8.96 18.42
N GLN A 71 -18.97 -9.08 18.08
CA GLN A 71 -17.88 -8.45 18.79
C GLN A 71 -17.63 -7.03 18.25
N MET A 72 -18.49 -6.09 18.64
CA MET A 72 -18.51 -4.74 18.07
C MET A 72 -17.28 -3.89 18.40
N ASP A 73 -16.69 -4.04 19.60
CA ASP A 73 -15.47 -3.31 19.98
C ASP A 73 -14.29 -3.75 19.10
N TRP A 74 -14.14 -5.07 18.92
CA TRP A 74 -13.09 -5.62 18.06
C TRP A 74 -13.31 -5.25 16.58
N LEU A 75 -14.56 -5.27 16.12
CA LEU A 75 -14.91 -4.79 14.78
C LEU A 75 -14.48 -3.32 14.58
N HIS A 76 -14.71 -2.46 15.57
CA HIS A 76 -14.30 -1.06 15.52
C HIS A 76 -12.79 -0.92 15.40
N ASP A 77 -12.03 -1.68 16.19
CA ASP A 77 -10.55 -1.69 16.12
C ASP A 77 -10.05 -2.13 14.74
N ILE A 78 -10.66 -3.17 14.15
CA ILE A 78 -10.31 -3.67 12.81
C ILE A 78 -10.60 -2.60 11.75
N CYS A 79 -11.77 -1.95 11.81
CA CYS A 79 -12.11 -0.86 10.89
C CYS A 79 -11.13 0.31 11.02
N GLY A 80 -10.69 0.66 12.23
CA GLY A 80 -9.66 1.66 12.46
C GLY A 80 -8.31 1.28 11.83
N ALA A 81 -7.92 0.00 11.91
CA ALA A 81 -6.70 -0.49 11.27
C ALA A 81 -6.76 -0.45 9.74
N ILE A 82 -7.92 -0.79 9.16
CA ILE A 82 -8.17 -0.68 7.70
C ILE A 82 -8.03 0.76 7.25
N ASP A 83 -8.68 1.69 7.96
CA ASP A 83 -8.61 3.13 7.66
C ASP A 83 -7.16 3.64 7.72
N TYR A 84 -6.40 3.23 8.74
CA TYR A 84 -5.00 3.61 8.88
C TYR A 84 -4.12 3.12 7.71
N ILE A 85 -4.31 1.88 7.26
CA ILE A 85 -3.54 1.32 6.13
C ILE A 85 -3.91 2.01 4.82
N GLN A 86 -5.18 2.37 4.63
CA GLN A 86 -5.62 3.11 3.44
C GLN A 86 -5.04 4.53 3.39
N ASP A 87 -4.97 5.21 4.54
CA ASP A 87 -4.60 6.62 4.61
C ASP A 87 -3.07 6.85 4.71
N GLU A 88 -2.33 6.15 5.59
CA GLU A 88 -0.90 6.48 5.88
C GLU A 88 0.06 5.29 6.07
N GLY A 89 -0.45 4.08 6.25
CA GLY A 89 0.24 3.06 7.02
C GLY A 89 1.25 2.15 6.31
N PHE A 90 2.23 2.63 5.53
CA PHE A 90 3.40 1.79 5.17
C PHE A 90 4.72 2.52 4.83
N LEU A 91 4.86 3.81 5.17
CA LEU A 91 6.13 4.52 4.96
C LEU A 91 7.11 4.26 6.11
N LYS A 92 7.83 3.12 6.03
CA LYS A 92 9.23 2.85 6.45
C LYS A 92 9.40 1.51 7.18
N LYS A 93 10.12 0.60 6.52
CA LYS A 93 11.35 -0.07 7.03
C LYS A 93 11.98 -0.84 5.86
N GLY A 94 13.07 -0.34 5.27
CA GLY A 94 13.72 -1.08 4.17
C GLY A 94 14.90 -0.44 3.43
N VAL A 95 15.39 0.75 3.79
CA VAL A 95 16.64 1.29 3.21
C VAL A 95 17.62 1.67 4.30
N SER A 96 18.26 0.68 4.91
CA SER A 96 19.51 0.90 5.67
C SER A 96 20.26 -0.40 5.99
N THR A 97 20.71 -1.16 5.00
CA THR A 97 21.85 -2.10 5.16
C THR A 97 22.51 -2.42 3.82
N CYS A 98 23.13 -1.41 3.18
CA CYS A 98 24.18 -1.62 2.19
C CYS A 98 25.20 -0.47 2.32
N ARG A 99 26.00 -0.47 3.38
CA ARG A 99 27.29 0.23 3.38
C ARG A 99 28.24 -0.41 4.39
N ASN A 100 29.39 -0.82 3.86
CA ASN A 100 30.62 -1.28 4.53
C ASN A 100 30.75 -2.78 4.83
N GLN A 101 30.88 -3.58 3.76
CA GLN A 101 31.88 -4.66 3.70
C GLN A 101 32.49 -4.70 2.29
N MET A 102 33.63 -4.02 2.13
CA MET A 102 34.65 -4.17 1.06
C MET A 102 35.69 -3.06 1.34
N ASN A 103 36.64 -3.31 2.25
CA ASN A 103 38.01 -3.85 2.03
C ASN A 103 39.05 -2.71 1.86
N PRO A 104 40.34 -2.94 2.18
CA PRO A 104 41.07 -4.21 2.25
C PRO A 104 41.35 -4.76 3.65
#